data_AF-A0A520XRS6-F1
#
_entry.id   AF-A0A520XRS6-F1
#
_cell.length_a   1.000
_cell.length_b   1.000
_cell.length_c   1.000
_cell.angle_alpha   90.00
_cell.angle_beta   90.00
_cell.angle_gamma   90.00
#
_symmetry.space_group_name_H-M   'P 1'
#
loop_
_entity.id
_entity.type
_entity.pdbx_description
1 polymer ?
#
loop_
_entity_poly.entity_id
_entity_poly.type
_entity_poly.pdbx_seq_one_letter_code
_entity_poly.pdbx_strand_id
1 'polypeptide(L)'
;MLTKNWQQLAAAFLMLAAVLVVAPPEAGAAAPLRILLAGDSITEGSGGDTAYRCDLWDALGGAVDLVGTRTDVEDCGTAGFDADHAAQGGITTADWVDTMGPAAFALDYDAALVHIGTNDVNGVNFDWTQAYVDGLEIEYRQLIAGLRQNNPDVTIYLAQIIPCSFGPDGSGFLGCDVTHEGGQDNNGQPVEGINDVWARIAGDSSTAASPIVLVDQTAGFNLSDLKADGVHPNTSGKAKIAAKWAAALDPQLDDEVVLVEPGGRWHIRRPGQADYTFFYGNPGDVPLFGDWDGDGLDTPGMYRPSNGFAYLTNTLPSNGGVGAGEIEFFFGIPGDQVFVGDWDGINGDSLGISRNGQIFLRNTNSTGFADLEFWFGLPTDIAFGADTDGDGKDSVIVYRQSNSFAYYTDDTSQGVAPTDGQLFFGIPGDQFVMGDWDGDGIDTPGIFRGSTSTIYLRNSNDTGNADESYSWGGSTWRPVAGRSTR
;
A
#
# COMPACT_ATOMS: atom_id res chain seq x y z
N MET A 1 -33.06 34.96 79.70
CA MET A 1 -33.65 33.67 80.14
C MET A 1 -34.76 33.30 79.17
N LEU A 2 -34.69 32.07 78.61
CA LEU A 2 -35.79 31.13 78.22
C LEU A 2 -37.06 31.71 77.53
N THR A 3 -37.68 31.18 76.47
CA THR A 3 -37.53 30.07 75.51
C THR A 3 -38.73 30.11 74.55
N LYS A 4 -38.58 29.55 73.34
CA LYS A 4 -39.57 28.91 72.42
C LYS A 4 -40.48 29.74 71.49
N ASN A 5 -40.17 29.59 70.18
CA ASN A 5 -40.97 29.29 68.97
C ASN A 5 -42.50 29.51 68.99
N TRP A 6 -43.08 30.00 67.87
CA TRP A 6 -43.66 29.21 66.77
C TRP A 6 -44.29 30.14 65.69
N GLN A 7 -44.09 29.77 64.41
CA GLN A 7 -44.92 30.07 63.21
C GLN A 7 -44.96 31.49 62.60
N GLN A 8 -44.32 31.67 61.42
CA GLN A 8 -45.01 31.82 60.12
C GLN A 8 -44.04 32.10 58.94
N LEU A 9 -44.22 31.30 57.87
CA LEU A 9 -44.04 31.59 56.44
C LEU A 9 -42.63 31.85 55.85
N ALA A 10 -42.08 30.83 55.20
CA ALA A 10 -41.53 30.95 53.85
C ALA A 10 -41.62 29.58 53.14
N ALA A 11 -42.43 29.52 52.08
CA ALA A 11 -42.50 28.37 51.19
C ALA A 11 -41.28 28.37 50.26
N ALA A 12 -40.51 27.27 50.25
CA ALA A 12 -39.50 27.01 49.24
C ALA A 12 -39.99 25.87 48.34
N PHE A 13 -40.17 26.17 47.06
CA PHE A 13 -40.42 25.21 45.99
C PHE A 13 -39.17 24.33 45.78
N LEU A 14 -39.31 23.01 45.90
CA LEU A 14 -38.36 22.06 45.33
C LEU A 14 -38.76 21.80 43.88
N MET A 15 -37.99 22.32 42.91
CA MET A 15 -38.01 21.80 41.55
C MET A 15 -37.04 20.62 41.46
N LEU A 16 -37.58 19.42 41.24
CA LEU A 16 -36.81 18.28 40.74
C LEU A 16 -36.53 18.56 39.25
N ALA A 17 -35.29 18.87 38.89
CA ALA A 17 -34.86 18.83 37.49
C ALA A 17 -34.51 17.37 37.15
N ALA A 18 -35.36 16.72 36.34
CA ALA A 18 -35.00 15.48 35.69
C ALA A 18 -33.97 15.78 34.59
N VAL A 19 -32.74 15.31 34.77
CA VAL A 19 -31.73 15.32 33.70
C VAL A 19 -32.12 14.21 32.72
N LEU A 20 -32.62 14.60 31.55
CA LEU A 20 -32.69 13.69 30.41
C LEU A 20 -31.26 13.39 29.98
N VAL A 21 -30.80 12.16 30.21
CA VAL A 21 -29.63 11.63 29.53
C VAL A 21 -30.06 11.39 28.08
N VAL A 22 -29.73 12.32 27.19
CA VAL A 22 -29.82 12.09 25.75
C VAL A 22 -28.64 11.17 25.41
N ALA A 23 -28.94 9.91 25.10
CA ALA A 23 -27.95 9.02 24.52
C ALA A 23 -27.39 9.68 23.24
N PRO A 24 -26.08 9.60 22.97
CA PRO A 24 -25.56 10.01 21.67
C PRO A 24 -26.31 9.24 20.57
N PRO A 25 -26.52 9.84 19.38
CA PRO A 25 -27.07 9.10 18.26
C PRO A 25 -26.20 7.87 18.05
N GLU A 26 -26.83 6.70 17.93
CA GLU A 26 -26.14 5.52 17.41
C GLU A 26 -25.50 5.93 16.08
N ALA A 27 -24.19 5.72 15.95
CA ALA A 27 -23.51 5.91 14.68
C ALA A 27 -24.21 5.02 13.65
N GLY A 28 -24.86 5.64 12.66
CA GLY A 28 -25.36 4.90 11.50
C GLY A 28 -24.18 4.18 10.84
N ALA A 29 -24.42 2.99 10.30
CA ALA A 29 -23.41 2.31 9.49
C ALA A 29 -22.90 3.27 8.42
N ALA A 30 -21.57 3.33 8.24
CA ALA A 30 -20.97 4.10 7.13
C ALA A 30 -21.58 3.62 5.81
N ALA A 31 -21.78 4.54 4.86
CA ALA A 31 -22.19 4.16 3.52
C ALA A 31 -21.13 3.22 2.91
N PRO A 32 -21.53 2.21 2.12
CA PRO A 32 -20.58 1.33 1.45
C PRO A 32 -19.71 2.15 0.49
N LEU A 33 -18.43 1.75 0.36
CA LEU A 33 -17.49 2.34 -0.59
C LEU A 33 -18.04 2.18 -2.02
N ARG A 34 -18.16 3.29 -2.75
CA ARG A 34 -18.68 3.31 -4.12
C ARG A 34 -17.54 3.20 -5.13
N ILE A 35 -17.52 2.15 -5.92
CA ILE A 35 -16.39 1.79 -6.78
C ILE A 35 -16.81 1.77 -8.25
N LEU A 36 -16.24 2.67 -9.06
CA LEU A 36 -16.37 2.62 -10.51
C LEU A 36 -15.40 1.59 -11.10
N LEU A 37 -15.92 0.61 -11.85
CA LEU A 37 -15.09 -0.33 -12.62
C LEU A 37 -15.00 0.11 -14.08
N ALA A 38 -13.95 0.83 -14.45
CA ALA A 38 -13.70 1.31 -15.81
C ALA A 38 -12.71 0.39 -16.55
N GLY A 39 -13.00 0.06 -17.81
CA GLY A 39 -12.06 -0.76 -18.57
C GLY A 39 -12.52 -1.22 -19.94
N ASP A 40 -11.78 -2.19 -20.48
CA ASP A 40 -12.06 -2.84 -21.76
C ASP A 40 -12.69 -4.25 -21.58
N SER A 41 -12.36 -5.19 -22.48
CA SER A 41 -12.87 -6.57 -22.44
C SER A 41 -12.42 -7.34 -21.21
N ILE A 42 -11.27 -7.01 -20.62
CA ILE A 42 -10.76 -7.67 -19.41
C ILE A 42 -11.65 -7.37 -18.21
N THR A 43 -12.24 -6.16 -18.16
CA THR A 43 -13.19 -5.73 -17.12
C THR A 43 -14.62 -6.09 -17.48
N GLU A 44 -15.04 -5.92 -18.73
CA GLU A 44 -16.42 -6.24 -19.18
C GLU A 44 -16.74 -7.73 -19.02
N GLY A 45 -15.87 -8.65 -19.47
CA GLY A 45 -16.22 -10.07 -19.55
C GLY A 45 -17.28 -10.32 -20.62
N SER A 46 -16.83 -10.54 -21.86
CA SER A 46 -17.72 -10.81 -23.00
C SER A 46 -17.65 -12.26 -23.47
N GLY A 47 -18.70 -12.74 -24.15
CA GLY A 47 -18.72 -14.06 -24.79
C GLY A 47 -18.97 -15.26 -23.86
N GLY A 48 -19.58 -15.05 -22.69
CA GLY A 48 -19.72 -16.08 -21.66
C GLY A 48 -18.49 -16.10 -20.74
N ASP A 49 -18.15 -14.93 -20.20
CA ASP A 49 -17.16 -14.78 -19.14
C ASP A 49 -17.69 -13.79 -18.09
N THR A 50 -17.36 -14.03 -16.83
CA THR A 50 -17.70 -13.21 -15.66
C THR A 50 -16.68 -12.10 -15.40
N ALA A 51 -15.58 -12.05 -16.17
CA ALA A 51 -14.37 -11.26 -15.86
C ALA A 51 -13.84 -11.54 -14.44
N TYR A 52 -12.91 -10.72 -13.95
CA TYR A 52 -12.43 -10.77 -12.56
C TYR A 52 -13.45 -10.24 -11.55
N ARG A 53 -14.54 -9.59 -12.01
CA ARG A 53 -15.46 -8.83 -11.15
C ARG A 53 -16.16 -9.68 -10.09
N CYS A 54 -16.50 -10.93 -10.42
CA CYS A 54 -17.13 -11.82 -9.45
C CYS A 54 -16.14 -12.32 -8.38
N ASP A 55 -14.91 -12.65 -8.79
CA ASP A 55 -13.84 -13.00 -7.84
C ASP A 55 -13.53 -11.80 -6.92
N LEU A 56 -13.56 -10.58 -7.46
CA LEU A 56 -13.37 -9.34 -6.70
C LEU A 56 -14.52 -9.11 -5.71
N TRP A 57 -15.77 -9.27 -6.14
CA TRP A 57 -16.93 -9.12 -5.26
C TRP A 57 -16.90 -10.09 -4.08
N ASP A 58 -16.55 -11.35 -4.33
CA ASP A 58 -16.38 -12.35 -3.28
C ASP A 58 -15.24 -12.00 -2.33
N ALA A 59 -14.11 -11.51 -2.85
CA ALA A 59 -12.97 -11.06 -2.05
C ALA A 59 -13.32 -9.86 -1.15
N LEU A 60 -14.14 -8.93 -1.63
CA LEU A 60 -14.62 -7.75 -0.88
C LEU A 60 -15.78 -8.07 0.08
N GLY A 61 -16.25 -9.33 0.13
CA GLY A 61 -17.33 -9.76 1.01
C GLY A 61 -18.69 -9.09 0.75
N GLY A 62 -18.88 -8.48 -0.43
CA GLY A 62 -20.10 -7.75 -0.81
C GLY A 62 -20.40 -6.50 0.03
N ALA A 63 -19.39 -5.89 0.65
CA ALA A 63 -19.53 -4.69 1.49
C ALA A 63 -19.40 -3.36 0.71
N VAL A 64 -19.37 -3.41 -0.61
CA VAL A 64 -19.16 -2.28 -1.52
C VAL A 64 -20.37 -2.05 -2.42
N ASP A 65 -20.46 -0.88 -3.04
CA ASP A 65 -21.42 -0.53 -4.09
C ASP A 65 -20.64 -0.37 -5.39
N LEU A 66 -20.78 -1.32 -6.32
CA LEU A 66 -20.16 -1.16 -7.63
C LEU A 66 -21.02 -0.18 -8.42
N VAL A 67 -20.39 0.72 -9.18
CA VAL A 67 -21.12 1.72 -9.94
C VAL A 67 -20.68 1.71 -11.39
N GLY A 68 -21.63 1.99 -12.27
CA GLY A 68 -21.37 1.88 -13.69
C GLY A 68 -22.52 2.34 -14.56
N THR A 69 -22.24 2.45 -15.85
CA THR A 69 -23.25 2.76 -16.87
C THR A 69 -23.84 1.51 -17.51
N ARG A 70 -23.31 0.34 -17.14
CA ARG A 70 -23.62 -0.98 -17.67
C ARG A 70 -23.70 -2.00 -16.54
N THR A 71 -24.39 -3.10 -16.80
CA THR A 71 -24.64 -4.17 -15.83
C THR A 71 -24.51 -5.55 -16.47
N ASP A 72 -23.96 -5.63 -17.68
CA ASP A 72 -23.90 -6.89 -18.42
C ASP A 72 -22.69 -7.73 -18.01
N VAL A 73 -22.95 -9.00 -17.77
CA VAL A 73 -21.99 -9.99 -17.27
C VAL A 73 -22.60 -11.38 -17.50
N GLU A 74 -21.77 -12.42 -17.63
CA GLU A 74 -22.29 -13.77 -17.45
C GLU A 74 -22.67 -14.02 -15.98
N ASP A 75 -23.78 -14.71 -15.71
CA ASP A 75 -24.21 -15.02 -14.35
C ASP A 75 -23.14 -15.84 -13.62
N CYS A 76 -22.47 -15.23 -12.64
CA CYS A 76 -21.44 -15.89 -11.85
C CYS A 76 -21.98 -16.73 -10.68
N GLY A 77 -23.30 -16.78 -10.47
CA GLY A 77 -23.91 -17.59 -9.42
C GLY A 77 -23.63 -17.09 -7.99
N THR A 78 -22.97 -15.93 -7.85
CA THR A 78 -22.67 -15.28 -6.59
C THR A 78 -23.89 -14.53 -6.07
N ALA A 79 -24.32 -14.85 -4.85
CA ALA A 79 -25.52 -14.26 -4.27
C ALA A 79 -25.31 -12.78 -3.96
N GLY A 80 -26.17 -11.92 -4.52
CA GLY A 80 -26.11 -10.48 -4.29
C GLY A 80 -24.98 -9.77 -5.03
N PHE A 81 -24.37 -10.42 -6.03
CA PHE A 81 -23.37 -9.78 -6.89
C PHE A 81 -23.92 -8.49 -7.50
N ASP A 82 -23.18 -7.40 -7.29
CA ASP A 82 -23.40 -6.14 -7.97
C ASP A 82 -22.74 -6.21 -9.34
N ALA A 83 -23.54 -6.05 -10.41
CA ALA A 83 -23.07 -6.25 -11.77
C ALA A 83 -22.58 -4.95 -12.43
N ASP A 84 -22.69 -3.81 -11.74
CA ASP A 84 -22.44 -2.50 -12.30
C ASP A 84 -20.97 -2.31 -12.71
N HIS A 85 -20.75 -1.76 -13.91
CA HIS A 85 -19.45 -1.42 -14.46
C HIS A 85 -19.55 -0.36 -15.58
N ALA A 86 -18.41 0.20 -15.97
CA ALA A 86 -18.27 1.10 -17.12
C ALA A 86 -17.18 0.57 -18.05
N ALA A 87 -17.35 -0.65 -18.56
CA ALA A 87 -16.37 -1.30 -19.43
C ALA A 87 -16.98 -1.83 -20.73
N GLN A 88 -16.18 -1.87 -21.80
CA GLN A 88 -16.63 -2.34 -23.11
C GLN A 88 -15.50 -3.04 -23.88
N GLY A 89 -15.76 -4.23 -24.40
CA GLY A 89 -14.81 -5.01 -25.15
C GLY A 89 -14.34 -4.33 -26.43
N GLY A 90 -13.03 -4.37 -26.66
CA GLY A 90 -12.37 -3.80 -27.84
C GLY A 90 -12.22 -2.28 -27.83
N ILE A 91 -12.60 -1.59 -26.76
CA ILE A 91 -12.47 -0.13 -26.66
C ILE A 91 -11.03 0.27 -26.33
N THR A 92 -10.53 1.30 -27.00
CA THR A 92 -9.26 1.97 -26.66
C THR A 92 -9.49 3.00 -25.56
N THR A 93 -8.43 3.52 -24.98
CA THR A 93 -8.53 4.55 -23.94
C THR A 93 -9.18 5.82 -24.49
N ALA A 94 -8.77 6.27 -25.67
CA ALA A 94 -9.38 7.42 -26.37
C ALA A 94 -10.89 7.25 -26.57
N ASP A 95 -11.30 6.11 -27.15
CA ASP A 95 -12.71 5.84 -27.47
C ASP A 95 -13.54 5.73 -26.19
N TRP A 96 -12.98 5.20 -25.12
CA TRP A 96 -13.65 5.13 -23.82
C TRP A 96 -13.89 6.54 -23.26
N VAL A 97 -12.87 7.39 -23.24
CA VAL A 97 -12.97 8.79 -22.77
C VAL A 97 -14.02 9.56 -23.56
N ASP A 98 -14.10 9.36 -24.87
CA ASP A 98 -15.03 10.09 -25.74
C ASP A 98 -16.48 9.58 -25.64
N THR A 99 -16.67 8.26 -25.47
CA THR A 99 -18.00 7.65 -25.64
C THR A 99 -18.65 7.19 -24.35
N MET A 100 -17.88 6.62 -23.42
CA MET A 100 -18.37 6.09 -22.14
C MET A 100 -18.10 7.07 -20.99
N GLY A 101 -16.95 7.76 -21.06
CA GLY A 101 -16.44 8.71 -20.09
C GLY A 101 -17.48 9.73 -19.63
N PRO A 102 -18.16 10.50 -20.50
CA PRO A 102 -19.04 11.58 -20.05
C PRO A 102 -20.18 11.13 -19.14
N ALA A 103 -20.67 9.90 -19.32
CA ALA A 103 -21.69 9.33 -18.45
C ALA A 103 -21.08 8.71 -17.18
N ALA A 104 -19.94 8.02 -17.30
CA ALA A 104 -19.23 7.43 -16.18
C ALA A 104 -18.71 8.51 -15.19
N PHE A 105 -18.07 9.58 -15.69
CA PHE A 105 -17.53 10.70 -14.92
C PHE A 105 -18.57 11.47 -14.11
N ALA A 106 -19.85 11.38 -14.49
CA ALA A 106 -20.96 12.02 -13.79
C ALA A 106 -21.53 11.16 -12.65
N LEU A 107 -21.06 9.92 -12.48
CA LEU A 107 -21.46 9.05 -11.39
C LEU A 107 -20.83 9.49 -10.07
N ASP A 108 -21.49 9.12 -8.98
CA ASP A 108 -20.97 9.28 -7.63
C ASP A 108 -20.15 8.03 -7.28
N TYR A 109 -18.83 8.19 -7.09
CA TYR A 109 -17.91 7.14 -6.65
C TYR A 109 -16.81 7.72 -5.79
N ASP A 110 -16.36 6.92 -4.83
CA ASP A 110 -15.25 7.22 -3.93
C ASP A 110 -13.92 6.69 -4.50
N ALA A 111 -13.99 5.59 -5.25
CA ALA A 111 -12.85 4.97 -5.91
C ALA A 111 -13.14 4.63 -7.38
N ALA A 112 -12.10 4.64 -8.22
CA ALA A 112 -12.18 4.20 -9.61
C ALA A 112 -11.08 3.17 -9.92
N LEU A 113 -11.47 1.94 -10.24
CA LEU A 113 -10.57 0.90 -10.74
C LEU A 113 -10.53 0.97 -12.26
N VAL A 114 -9.36 1.23 -12.81
CA VAL A 114 -9.16 1.43 -14.24
C VAL A 114 -8.25 0.34 -14.78
N HIS A 115 -8.80 -0.53 -15.62
CA HIS A 115 -8.03 -1.49 -16.41
C HIS A 115 -8.35 -1.31 -17.89
N ILE A 116 -7.62 -0.40 -18.54
CA ILE A 116 -7.78 -0.04 -19.95
C ILE A 116 -6.41 0.27 -20.55
N GLY A 117 -6.23 -0.02 -21.83
CA GLY A 117 -4.93 0.14 -22.49
C GLY A 117 -4.56 -1.04 -23.37
N THR A 118 -5.14 -2.21 -23.13
CA THR A 118 -4.82 -3.42 -23.89
C THR A 118 -5.10 -3.22 -25.37
N ASN A 119 -6.24 -2.61 -25.73
CA ASN A 119 -6.59 -2.38 -27.14
C ASN A 119 -5.80 -1.26 -27.81
N ASP A 120 -5.23 -0.35 -27.03
CA ASP A 120 -4.32 0.68 -27.52
C ASP A 120 -3.03 0.04 -28.06
N VAL A 121 -2.58 -1.06 -27.42
CA VAL A 121 -1.36 -1.79 -27.79
C VAL A 121 -1.60 -3.10 -28.54
N ASN A 122 -2.85 -3.39 -28.92
CA ASN A 122 -3.23 -4.67 -29.53
C ASN A 122 -3.20 -4.59 -31.07
N GLY A 123 -2.22 -5.24 -31.71
CA GLY A 123 -2.21 -5.39 -33.17
C GLY A 123 -0.83 -5.59 -33.83
N VAL A 124 -0.82 -6.30 -34.97
CA VAL A 124 0.40 -6.69 -35.71
C VAL A 124 0.95 -5.66 -36.71
N ASN A 125 0.47 -4.40 -36.69
CA ASN A 125 0.93 -3.37 -37.64
C ASN A 125 1.05 -1.96 -37.00
N PHE A 126 1.25 -1.89 -35.69
CA PHE A 126 1.34 -0.63 -34.98
C PHE A 126 2.80 -0.15 -34.87
N ASP A 127 3.07 1.13 -35.18
CA ASP A 127 4.40 1.74 -35.08
C ASP A 127 4.51 2.48 -33.74
N TRP A 128 5.16 1.83 -32.76
CA TRP A 128 5.37 2.34 -31.41
C TRP A 128 6.41 3.47 -31.42
N THR A 129 5.97 4.68 -31.77
CA THR A 129 6.81 5.88 -31.86
C THR A 129 6.60 6.79 -30.65
N GLN A 130 7.56 7.66 -30.37
CA GLN A 130 7.40 8.70 -29.33
C GLN A 130 6.12 9.53 -29.52
N ALA A 131 5.78 9.88 -30.77
CA ALA A 131 4.57 10.64 -31.07
C ALA A 131 3.28 9.89 -30.70
N TYR A 132 3.31 8.56 -30.71
CA TYR A 132 2.18 7.75 -30.24
C TYR A 132 2.11 7.73 -28.71
N VAL A 133 3.25 7.54 -28.04
CA VAL A 133 3.34 7.63 -26.58
C VAL A 133 2.85 8.99 -26.07
N ASP A 134 3.24 10.08 -26.75
CA ASP A 134 2.77 11.43 -26.45
C ASP A 134 1.23 11.55 -26.61
N GLY A 135 0.64 10.80 -27.55
CA GLY A 135 -0.80 10.72 -27.76
C GLY A 135 -1.52 9.97 -26.63
N LEU A 136 -1.01 8.79 -26.26
CA LEU A 136 -1.50 8.01 -25.12
C LEU A 136 -1.46 8.82 -23.84
N GLU A 137 -0.38 9.57 -23.60
CA GLU A 137 -0.27 10.42 -22.42
C GLU A 137 -1.40 11.47 -22.36
N ILE A 138 -1.75 12.09 -23.50
CA ILE A 138 -2.86 13.05 -23.56
C ILE A 138 -4.18 12.36 -23.17
N GLU A 139 -4.44 11.17 -23.72
CA GLU A 139 -5.65 10.40 -23.48
C GLU A 139 -5.76 9.96 -22.01
N TYR A 140 -4.65 9.54 -21.40
CA TYR A 140 -4.62 9.10 -20.00
C TYR A 140 -4.85 10.28 -19.06
N ARG A 141 -4.22 11.42 -19.32
CA ARG A 141 -4.46 12.64 -18.54
C ARG A 141 -5.89 13.13 -18.67
N GLN A 142 -6.53 12.95 -19.84
CA GLN A 142 -7.96 13.23 -20.02
C GLN A 142 -8.84 12.27 -19.22
N LEU A 143 -8.52 10.98 -19.21
CA LEU A 143 -9.22 9.99 -18.38
C LEU A 143 -9.16 10.37 -16.90
N ILE A 144 -7.97 10.62 -16.36
CA ILE A 144 -7.75 11.01 -14.95
C ILE A 144 -8.49 12.31 -14.62
N ALA A 145 -8.41 13.32 -15.50
CA ALA A 145 -9.13 14.58 -15.31
C ALA A 145 -10.65 14.38 -15.33
N GLY A 146 -11.16 13.49 -16.18
CA GLY A 146 -12.57 13.10 -16.22
C GLY A 146 -13.01 12.39 -14.95
N LEU A 147 -12.22 11.44 -14.45
CA LEU A 147 -12.53 10.71 -13.22
C LEU A 147 -12.69 11.66 -12.01
N ARG A 148 -11.91 12.74 -11.97
CA ARG A 148 -11.96 13.78 -10.93
C ARG A 148 -13.09 14.81 -11.11
N GLN A 149 -13.88 14.71 -12.18
CA GLN A 149 -14.84 15.75 -12.56
C GLN A 149 -15.96 15.93 -11.54
N ASN A 150 -16.57 14.83 -11.08
CA ASN A 150 -17.67 14.87 -10.12
C ASN A 150 -17.17 14.83 -8.68
N ASN A 151 -16.14 14.02 -8.41
CA ASN A 151 -15.47 13.92 -7.12
C ASN A 151 -13.99 14.26 -7.30
N PRO A 152 -13.53 15.48 -6.94
CA PRO A 152 -12.11 15.85 -7.03
C PRO A 152 -11.22 15.12 -6.02
N ASP A 153 -11.82 14.41 -5.05
CA ASP A 153 -11.15 13.67 -3.98
C ASP A 153 -11.16 12.14 -4.23
N VAL A 154 -11.50 11.70 -5.44
CA VAL A 154 -11.55 10.26 -5.78
C VAL A 154 -10.18 9.60 -5.67
N THR A 155 -10.11 8.40 -5.09
CA THR A 155 -8.92 7.53 -5.20
C THR A 155 -8.97 6.76 -6.51
N ILE A 156 -7.93 6.90 -7.33
CA ILE A 156 -7.86 6.23 -8.64
C ILE A 156 -6.89 5.07 -8.54
N TYR A 157 -7.36 3.85 -8.79
CA TYR A 157 -6.52 2.67 -8.86
C TYR A 157 -6.29 2.32 -10.33
N LEU A 158 -5.05 2.47 -10.80
CA LEU A 158 -4.66 2.23 -12.19
C LEU A 158 -3.97 0.87 -12.30
N ALA A 159 -4.52 -0.05 -13.07
CA ALA A 159 -3.86 -1.32 -13.33
C ALA A 159 -2.73 -1.14 -14.31
N GLN A 160 -1.54 -1.65 -13.97
CA GLN A 160 -0.60 -2.07 -15.00
C GLN A 160 -1.29 -3.13 -15.87
N ILE A 161 -1.12 -3.05 -17.18
CA ILE A 161 -1.75 -3.97 -18.11
C ILE A 161 -1.11 -5.35 -17.95
N ILE A 162 -1.95 -6.36 -17.76
CA ILE A 162 -1.49 -7.75 -17.63
C ILE A 162 -0.61 -8.19 -18.81
N PRO A 163 0.37 -9.07 -18.58
CA PRO A 163 1.15 -9.68 -19.65
C PRO A 163 0.23 -10.34 -20.68
N CYS A 164 0.52 -10.12 -21.95
CA CYS A 164 -0.14 -10.77 -23.06
C CYS A 164 0.89 -11.33 -24.05
N SER A 165 0.45 -12.20 -24.95
CA SER A 165 1.36 -12.85 -25.90
C SER A 165 0.73 -13.05 -27.27
N PHE A 166 1.59 -13.04 -28.29
CA PHE A 166 1.26 -13.63 -29.58
C PHE A 166 1.12 -15.15 -29.35
N GLY A 167 -0.10 -15.68 -29.49
CA GLY A 167 -0.38 -17.10 -29.25
C GLY A 167 0.59 -18.06 -29.97
N PRO A 168 0.76 -19.30 -29.48
CA PRO A 168 1.82 -20.23 -29.90
C PRO A 168 1.72 -20.72 -31.36
N ASP A 169 0.68 -20.37 -32.11
CA ASP A 169 0.38 -20.92 -33.42
C ASP A 169 0.53 -19.94 -34.59
N GLY A 170 0.94 -18.68 -34.35
CA GLY A 170 1.10 -17.69 -35.41
C GLY A 170 -0.19 -17.47 -36.22
N SER A 171 -1.36 -17.73 -35.61
CA SER A 171 -2.68 -17.78 -36.26
C SER A 171 -3.25 -16.42 -36.64
N GLY A 172 -2.56 -15.31 -36.35
CA GLY A 172 -2.95 -13.97 -36.80
C GLY A 172 -4.11 -13.35 -36.02
N PHE A 173 -4.44 -13.87 -34.83
CA PHE A 173 -5.24 -13.13 -33.85
C PHE A 173 -4.31 -12.32 -32.93
N LEU A 174 -4.45 -10.99 -33.04
CA LEU A 174 -4.27 -9.96 -31.99
C LEU A 174 -3.31 -10.33 -30.84
N GLY A 175 -2.01 -10.06 -31.00
CA GLY A 175 -1.09 -10.00 -29.87
C GLY A 175 -0.86 -8.55 -29.45
N CYS A 176 -0.67 -8.34 -28.16
CA CYS A 176 -0.19 -7.08 -27.59
C CYS A 176 1.22 -7.25 -27.01
N ASP A 177 1.94 -6.14 -26.93
CA ASP A 177 3.24 -6.00 -26.27
C ASP A 177 3.12 -4.87 -25.25
N VAL A 178 2.99 -5.22 -23.97
CA VAL A 178 2.76 -4.27 -22.87
C VAL A 178 4.06 -3.79 -22.23
N THR A 179 5.14 -4.56 -22.36
CA THR A 179 6.43 -4.24 -21.73
C THR A 179 7.33 -3.46 -22.68
N HIS A 180 7.23 -3.68 -24.00
CA HIS A 180 8.18 -3.18 -24.98
C HIS A 180 9.64 -3.32 -24.48
N GLU A 181 9.95 -4.40 -23.76
CA GLU A 181 11.20 -4.54 -23.01
C GLU A 181 12.40 -4.57 -23.98
N GLY A 182 13.18 -3.48 -23.97
CA GLY A 182 14.30 -3.26 -24.90
C GLY A 182 13.89 -2.76 -26.30
N GLY A 183 12.63 -2.38 -26.48
CA GLY A 183 12.03 -2.05 -27.76
C GLY A 183 12.47 -0.68 -28.26
N GLN A 184 13.21 -0.72 -29.37
CA GLN A 184 13.38 0.45 -30.19
C GLN A 184 12.17 0.59 -31.10
N ASP A 185 11.77 1.82 -31.43
CA ASP A 185 10.85 2.07 -32.54
C ASP A 185 11.41 1.44 -33.84
N ASN A 186 10.62 1.44 -34.92
CA ASN A 186 11.07 0.93 -36.21
C ASN A 186 12.33 1.65 -36.78
N ASN A 187 12.80 2.71 -36.12
CA ASN A 187 14.00 3.50 -36.45
C ASN A 187 15.15 3.33 -35.44
N GLY A 188 15.05 2.43 -34.45
CA GLY A 188 16.12 2.20 -33.49
C GLY A 188 16.13 3.14 -32.27
N GLN A 189 15.08 3.92 -32.03
CA GLN A 189 14.98 4.86 -30.89
C GLN A 189 14.34 4.19 -29.68
N PRO A 190 14.87 4.37 -28.45
CA PRO A 190 14.19 3.89 -27.25
C PRO A 190 12.81 4.54 -27.11
N VAL A 191 11.78 3.74 -26.82
CA VAL A 191 10.43 4.18 -26.51
C VAL A 191 9.92 3.39 -25.30
N GLU A 192 9.18 4.04 -24.41
CA GLU A 192 8.65 3.43 -23.19
C GLU A 192 7.49 2.47 -23.46
N GLY A 193 7.34 1.42 -22.65
CA GLY A 193 6.16 0.56 -22.68
C GLY A 193 4.92 1.24 -22.09
N ILE A 194 3.73 0.74 -22.41
CA ILE A 194 2.48 1.31 -21.89
C ILE A 194 2.40 1.30 -20.36
N ASN A 195 2.98 0.29 -19.69
CA ASN A 195 3.01 0.21 -18.23
C ASN A 195 3.95 1.25 -17.61
N ASP A 196 5.08 1.57 -18.27
CA ASP A 196 5.98 2.64 -17.84
C ASP A 196 5.32 4.02 -17.99
N VAL A 197 4.59 4.22 -19.10
CA VAL A 197 3.81 5.44 -19.35
C VAL A 197 2.73 5.61 -18.27
N TRP A 198 2.02 4.53 -17.92
CA TRP A 198 1.04 4.54 -16.83
C TRP A 198 1.68 4.89 -15.48
N ALA A 199 2.80 4.25 -15.12
CA ALA A 199 3.49 4.50 -13.87
C ALA A 199 3.96 5.96 -13.75
N ARG A 200 4.58 6.50 -14.81
CA ARG A 200 4.98 7.92 -14.85
C ARG A 200 3.79 8.85 -14.67
N ILE A 201 2.71 8.64 -15.42
CA ILE A 201 1.53 9.52 -15.38
C ILE A 201 0.82 9.41 -14.03
N ALA A 202 0.78 8.24 -13.41
CA ALA A 202 0.27 8.03 -12.06
C ALA A 202 1.05 8.91 -11.07
N GLY A 203 2.38 8.79 -11.04
CA GLY A 203 3.23 9.62 -10.18
C GLY A 203 3.08 11.13 -10.43
N ASP A 204 3.10 11.56 -11.70
CA ASP A 204 2.95 12.97 -12.09
C ASP A 204 1.57 13.57 -11.75
N SER A 205 0.53 12.73 -11.77
CA SER A 205 -0.86 13.18 -11.66
C SER A 205 -1.46 12.90 -10.28
N SER A 206 -0.79 12.13 -9.43
CA SER A 206 -1.21 11.85 -8.06
C SER A 206 -1.16 13.11 -7.20
N THR A 207 -2.10 13.22 -6.26
CA THR A 207 -2.19 14.34 -5.32
C THR A 207 -2.71 13.84 -3.99
N ALA A 208 -2.37 14.50 -2.88
CA ALA A 208 -2.88 14.15 -1.56
C ALA A 208 -4.43 14.17 -1.44
N ALA A 209 -5.13 14.93 -2.31
CA ALA A 209 -6.60 14.97 -2.31
C ALA A 209 -7.21 13.83 -3.14
N SER A 210 -6.55 13.44 -4.24
CA SER A 210 -6.98 12.37 -5.14
C SER A 210 -5.76 11.53 -5.49
N PRO A 211 -5.40 10.58 -4.61
CA PRO A 211 -4.26 9.71 -4.82
C PRO A 211 -4.51 8.80 -6.02
N ILE A 212 -3.41 8.47 -6.71
CA ILE A 212 -3.41 7.49 -7.78
C ILE A 212 -2.53 6.33 -7.34
N VAL A 213 -3.15 5.18 -7.09
CA VAL A 213 -2.48 3.95 -6.68
C VAL A 213 -2.23 3.10 -7.92
N LEU A 214 -0.97 2.78 -8.20
CA LEU A 214 -0.62 1.85 -9.27
C LEU A 214 -0.81 0.42 -8.76
N VAL A 215 -1.63 -0.37 -9.45
CA VAL A 215 -1.87 -1.77 -9.09
C VAL A 215 -1.12 -2.67 -10.06
N ASP A 216 -0.04 -3.28 -9.57
CA ASP A 216 0.75 -4.24 -10.34
C ASP A 216 -0.03 -5.54 -10.56
N GLN A 217 -0.61 -5.64 -11.76
CA GLN A 217 -1.28 -6.84 -12.25
C GLN A 217 -0.32 -7.78 -13.01
N THR A 218 0.97 -7.43 -13.10
CA THR A 218 2.01 -8.17 -13.80
C THR A 218 2.75 -9.14 -12.88
N ALA A 219 3.04 -8.74 -11.64
CA ALA A 219 3.70 -9.60 -10.67
C ALA A 219 2.92 -10.89 -10.41
N GLY A 220 3.57 -12.02 -10.64
CA GLY A 220 2.98 -13.36 -10.49
C GLY A 220 1.95 -13.74 -11.56
N PHE A 221 1.67 -12.87 -12.54
CA PHE A 221 0.81 -13.14 -13.68
C PHE A 221 1.63 -13.75 -14.83
N ASN A 222 1.30 -14.97 -15.24
CA ASN A 222 2.06 -15.72 -16.23
C ASN A 222 1.24 -15.92 -17.51
N LEU A 223 1.89 -16.22 -18.64
CA LEU A 223 1.18 -16.53 -19.90
C LEU A 223 0.22 -17.72 -19.78
N SER A 224 0.45 -18.62 -18.81
CA SER A 224 -0.47 -19.72 -18.48
C SER A 224 -1.76 -19.27 -17.79
N ASP A 225 -1.82 -18.03 -17.31
CA ASP A 225 -3.00 -17.41 -16.72
C ASP A 225 -3.91 -16.75 -17.77
N LEU A 226 -3.50 -16.80 -19.04
CA LEU A 226 -4.30 -16.35 -20.18
C LEU A 226 -5.14 -17.49 -20.78
N LYS A 227 -6.19 -17.11 -21.50
CA LYS A 227 -6.91 -17.98 -22.42
C LYS A 227 -6.04 -18.27 -23.64
N ALA A 228 -6.52 -19.18 -24.48
CA ALA A 228 -5.84 -19.54 -25.73
C ALA A 228 -5.71 -18.36 -26.72
N ASP A 229 -6.46 -17.28 -26.53
CA ASP A 229 -6.34 -16.05 -27.32
C ASP A 229 -5.11 -15.20 -26.96
N GLY A 230 -4.42 -15.50 -25.84
CA GLY A 230 -3.21 -14.78 -25.43
C GLY A 230 -3.44 -13.36 -24.92
N VAL A 231 -4.69 -12.96 -24.68
CA VAL A 231 -5.06 -11.60 -24.22
C VAL A 231 -5.94 -11.65 -22.98
N HIS A 232 -6.98 -12.49 -22.98
CA HIS A 232 -7.95 -12.49 -21.89
C HIS A 232 -7.52 -13.45 -20.78
N PRO A 233 -7.76 -13.11 -19.50
CA PRO A 233 -7.44 -13.98 -18.38
C PRO A 233 -8.32 -15.23 -18.37
N ASN A 234 -7.74 -16.38 -18.04
CA ASN A 234 -8.48 -17.59 -17.70
C ASN A 234 -8.91 -17.55 -16.22
N THR A 235 -9.48 -18.65 -15.69
CA THR A 235 -9.91 -18.71 -14.29
C THR A 235 -8.81 -18.35 -13.28
N SER A 236 -7.57 -18.80 -13.50
CA SER A 236 -6.43 -18.47 -12.64
C SER A 236 -6.06 -16.99 -12.73
N GLY A 237 -5.98 -16.45 -13.96
CA GLY A 237 -5.68 -15.04 -14.17
C GLY A 237 -6.72 -14.10 -13.57
N LYS A 238 -8.01 -14.43 -13.71
CA LYS A 238 -9.10 -13.65 -13.12
C LYS A 238 -9.02 -13.57 -11.60
N ALA A 239 -8.77 -14.71 -10.95
CA ALA A 239 -8.58 -14.77 -9.50
C ALA A 239 -7.36 -13.94 -9.04
N LYS A 240 -6.26 -13.93 -9.81
CA LYS A 240 -5.08 -13.11 -9.51
C LYS A 240 -5.36 -11.61 -9.64
N ILE A 241 -6.03 -11.21 -10.73
CA ILE A 241 -6.40 -9.81 -10.95
C ILE A 241 -7.33 -9.32 -9.83
N ALA A 242 -8.33 -10.13 -9.49
CA ALA A 242 -9.24 -9.84 -8.39
C ALA A 242 -8.53 -9.74 -7.04
N ALA A 243 -7.58 -10.63 -6.74
CA ALA A 243 -6.81 -10.58 -5.51
C ALA A 243 -5.97 -9.30 -5.39
N LYS A 244 -5.33 -8.86 -6.48
CA LYS A 244 -4.57 -7.61 -6.53
C LYS A 244 -5.47 -6.39 -6.34
N TRP A 245 -6.64 -6.37 -6.98
CA TRP A 245 -7.61 -5.31 -6.77
C TRP A 245 -8.18 -5.29 -5.35
N ALA A 246 -8.52 -6.45 -4.79
CA ALA A 246 -9.05 -6.54 -3.43
C ALA A 246 -8.00 -6.09 -2.41
N ALA A 247 -6.73 -6.46 -2.61
CA ALA A 247 -5.63 -5.96 -1.79
C ALA A 247 -5.53 -4.44 -1.90
N ALA A 248 -5.48 -3.87 -3.12
CA ALA A 248 -5.42 -2.43 -3.35
C ALA A 248 -6.58 -1.64 -2.70
N LEU A 249 -7.78 -2.22 -2.70
CA LEU A 249 -8.99 -1.62 -2.15
C LEU A 249 -9.15 -1.80 -0.65
N ASP A 250 -8.27 -2.56 0.01
CA ASP A 250 -8.36 -2.74 1.44
C ASP A 250 -7.91 -1.44 2.12
N PRO A 251 -8.78 -0.70 2.84
CA PRO A 251 -8.41 0.51 3.58
C PRO A 251 -7.53 0.21 4.81
N GLN A 252 -6.93 -0.99 4.85
CA GLN A 252 -5.91 -1.45 5.79
C GLN A 252 -4.60 -1.78 5.07
N LEU A 253 -4.41 -1.36 3.82
CA LEU A 253 -3.07 -1.31 3.22
C LEU A 253 -2.14 -0.35 3.97
N ASP A 254 -2.71 0.61 4.72
CA ASP A 254 -1.94 1.53 5.52
C ASP A 254 -1.08 0.78 6.55
N ASP A 255 0.20 1.08 6.54
CA ASP A 255 1.09 0.79 7.64
C ASP A 255 0.63 1.48 8.91
N GLU A 256 0.80 0.78 10.03
CA GLU A 256 0.53 1.33 11.34
C GLU A 256 1.81 1.44 12.16
N VAL A 257 1.94 2.55 12.89
CA VAL A 257 3.01 2.64 13.89
C VAL A 257 2.68 1.69 15.04
N VAL A 258 3.51 0.66 15.19
CA VAL A 258 3.48 -0.27 16.32
C VAL A 258 4.49 0.20 17.36
N LEU A 259 4.07 0.29 18.62
CA LEU A 259 4.95 0.74 19.70
C LEU A 259 5.32 -0.40 20.64
N VAL A 260 6.62 -0.52 20.92
CA VAL A 260 7.17 -1.57 21.79
C VAL A 260 7.72 -0.94 23.06
N GLU A 261 7.20 -1.36 24.21
CA GLU A 261 7.67 -0.89 25.50
C GLU A 261 9.00 -1.58 25.90
N PRO A 262 9.86 -0.95 26.72
CA PRO A 262 11.13 -1.55 27.15
C PRO A 262 11.01 -2.92 27.85
N GLY A 263 9.82 -3.24 28.37
CA GLY A 263 9.48 -4.53 28.97
C GLY A 263 9.19 -5.66 27.98
N GLY A 264 9.20 -5.39 26.67
CA GLY A 264 8.95 -6.39 25.61
C GLY A 264 7.47 -6.59 25.27
N ARG A 265 6.59 -5.69 25.71
CA ARG A 265 5.19 -5.67 25.29
C ARG A 265 5.02 -4.79 24.06
N TRP A 266 4.35 -5.35 23.08
CA TRP A 266 3.97 -4.73 21.83
C TRP A 266 2.56 -4.17 21.96
N HIS A 267 2.35 -3.01 21.35
CA HIS A 267 1.07 -2.32 21.29
C HIS A 267 0.80 -1.95 19.85
N ILE A 268 -0.36 -2.39 19.35
CA ILE A 268 -0.91 -2.04 18.05
C ILE A 268 -2.17 -1.21 18.33
N ARG A 269 -2.20 0.01 17.79
CA ARG A 269 -3.27 0.96 18.06
C ARG A 269 -4.51 0.55 17.30
N ARG A 270 -5.68 0.58 17.97
CA ARG A 270 -6.97 0.40 17.28
C ARG A 270 -7.89 1.57 17.54
N PRO A 271 -7.99 2.54 16.62
CA PRO A 271 -8.85 3.71 16.79
C PRO A 271 -10.28 3.30 17.18
N GLY A 272 -10.80 3.90 18.25
CA GLY A 272 -12.16 3.59 18.73
C GLY A 272 -12.32 2.24 19.45
N GLN A 273 -11.25 1.44 19.56
CA GLN A 273 -11.22 0.16 20.28
C GLN A 273 -10.11 0.14 21.33
N ALA A 274 -10.02 -0.96 22.08
CA ALA A 274 -8.87 -1.19 22.93
C ALA A 274 -7.67 -1.62 22.07
N ASP A 275 -6.49 -1.11 22.40
CA ASP A 275 -5.24 -1.50 21.76
C ASP A 275 -5.05 -3.02 21.79
N TYR A 276 -4.51 -3.56 20.72
CA TYR A 276 -4.10 -4.95 20.65
C TYR A 276 -2.69 -5.06 21.20
N THR A 277 -2.51 -5.92 22.20
CA THR A 277 -1.23 -5.99 22.91
C THR A 277 -0.77 -7.42 23.05
N PHE A 278 0.53 -7.66 23.03
CA PHE A 278 1.10 -8.99 23.26
C PHE A 278 2.56 -8.87 23.70
N PHE A 279 3.16 -9.98 24.13
CA PHE A 279 4.59 -10.06 24.41
C PHE A 279 5.30 -10.85 23.33
N TYR A 280 6.43 -10.34 22.87
CA TYR A 280 7.33 -11.05 21.96
C TYR A 280 8.77 -10.58 22.18
N GLY A 281 9.70 -11.53 22.32
CA GLY A 281 11.09 -11.27 22.69
C GLY A 281 11.33 -10.99 24.17
N ASN A 282 12.58 -10.68 24.52
CA ASN A 282 13.01 -10.33 25.87
C ASN A 282 13.35 -8.82 25.99
N PRO A 283 13.29 -8.24 27.20
CA PRO A 283 13.78 -6.88 27.42
C PRO A 283 15.22 -6.67 26.94
N GLY A 284 15.43 -5.65 26.10
CA GLY A 284 16.74 -5.32 25.51
C GLY A 284 16.97 -5.90 24.11
N ASP A 285 16.07 -6.77 23.63
CA ASP A 285 16.02 -7.15 22.24
C ASP A 285 15.55 -5.95 21.37
N VAL A 286 16.01 -5.89 20.12
CA VAL A 286 15.60 -4.88 19.13
C VAL A 286 14.33 -5.40 18.44
N PRO A 287 13.19 -4.69 18.54
CA PRO A 287 11.97 -5.08 17.84
C PRO A 287 12.13 -4.90 16.34
N LEU A 288 11.61 -5.85 15.58
CA LEU A 288 11.49 -5.85 14.13
C LEU A 288 10.03 -6.15 13.75
N PHE A 289 9.56 -5.62 12.63
CA PHE A 289 8.23 -5.90 12.11
C PHE A 289 8.41 -6.01 10.59
N GLY A 290 7.87 -7.07 10.01
CA GLY A 290 8.15 -7.45 8.62
C GLY A 290 7.24 -8.58 8.13
N ASP A 291 6.99 -8.64 6.83
CA ASP A 291 6.33 -9.73 6.12
C ASP A 291 7.31 -10.88 5.83
N TRP A 292 7.59 -11.72 6.82
CA TRP A 292 8.63 -12.75 6.71
C TRP A 292 8.33 -13.89 5.74
N ASP A 293 7.08 -14.05 5.29
CA ASP A 293 6.64 -15.13 4.39
C ASP A 293 5.95 -14.69 3.09
N GLY A 294 5.90 -13.39 2.83
CA GLY A 294 5.44 -12.82 1.57
C GLY A 294 3.92 -12.85 1.42
N ASP A 295 3.17 -12.83 2.53
CA ASP A 295 1.70 -12.87 2.51
C ASP A 295 1.04 -11.47 2.55
N GLY A 296 1.87 -10.42 2.61
CA GLY A 296 1.50 -9.01 2.64
C GLY A 296 1.13 -8.49 4.04
N LEU A 297 1.42 -9.25 5.10
CA LEU A 297 1.21 -8.84 6.48
C LEU A 297 2.49 -8.89 7.31
N ASP A 298 2.76 -7.78 7.99
CA ASP A 298 3.83 -7.66 8.94
C ASP A 298 3.54 -8.37 10.25
N THR A 299 4.56 -9.09 10.71
CA THR A 299 4.48 -9.88 11.92
C THR A 299 5.73 -9.69 12.79
N PRO A 300 5.65 -9.98 14.11
CA PRO A 300 6.73 -9.62 15.03
C PRO A 300 8.02 -10.39 14.79
N GLY A 301 9.11 -9.63 14.70
CA GLY A 301 10.47 -10.11 14.77
C GLY A 301 11.22 -9.48 15.95
N MET A 302 12.33 -10.08 16.32
CA MET A 302 13.28 -9.46 17.23
C MET A 302 14.72 -9.87 16.91
N TYR A 303 15.65 -8.96 17.13
CA TYR A 303 17.07 -9.24 17.08
C TYR A 303 17.69 -9.08 18.45
N ARG A 304 18.53 -10.05 18.85
CA ARG A 304 19.22 -10.04 20.14
C ARG A 304 20.65 -9.57 19.99
N PRO A 305 20.98 -8.32 20.35
CA PRO A 305 22.32 -7.78 20.13
C PRO A 305 23.40 -8.50 20.93
N SER A 306 23.05 -9.18 22.03
CA SER A 306 24.03 -9.89 22.86
C SER A 306 24.62 -11.13 22.21
N ASN A 307 23.94 -11.72 21.22
CA ASN A 307 24.39 -12.95 20.55
C ASN A 307 24.20 -12.95 19.03
N GLY A 308 23.59 -11.92 18.43
CA GLY A 308 23.40 -11.78 16.99
C GLY A 308 22.30 -12.66 16.37
N PHE A 309 21.38 -13.17 17.20
CA PHE A 309 20.27 -14.00 16.71
C PHE A 309 19.02 -13.18 16.41
N ALA A 310 18.38 -13.50 15.29
CA ALA A 310 17.04 -13.07 14.93
C ALA A 310 16.02 -14.17 15.30
N TYR A 311 14.84 -13.75 15.76
CA TYR A 311 13.70 -14.61 16.05
C TYR A 311 12.46 -14.00 15.41
N LEU A 312 11.92 -14.65 14.38
CA LEU A 312 10.77 -14.18 13.60
C LEU A 312 9.58 -15.12 13.80
N THR A 313 8.37 -14.62 13.64
CA THR A 313 7.14 -15.43 13.57
C THR A 313 6.25 -14.87 12.49
N ASN A 314 5.56 -15.74 11.76
CA ASN A 314 4.64 -15.39 10.68
C ASN A 314 3.21 -15.20 11.20
N THR A 315 3.03 -15.12 12.52
CA THR A 315 1.71 -14.95 13.12
C THR A 315 1.73 -13.91 14.22
N LEU A 316 0.72 -13.06 14.23
CA LEU A 316 0.50 -12.17 15.36
C LEU A 316 0.07 -12.98 16.60
N PRO A 317 0.79 -12.83 17.72
CA PRO A 317 0.36 -13.46 18.96
C PRO A 317 -1.03 -12.98 19.38
N SER A 318 -1.82 -13.84 20.02
CA SER A 318 -3.17 -13.49 20.51
C SER A 318 -3.14 -12.29 21.46
N ASN A 319 -4.21 -11.48 21.52
CA ASN A 319 -4.29 -10.34 22.44
C ASN A 319 -4.06 -10.76 23.91
N GLY A 320 -3.10 -10.12 24.57
CA GLY A 320 -2.60 -10.43 25.91
C GLY A 320 -1.68 -11.65 25.99
N GLY A 321 -1.37 -12.27 24.86
CA GLY A 321 -0.59 -13.50 24.75
C GLY A 321 0.92 -13.28 24.75
N VAL A 322 1.65 -14.40 24.66
CA VAL A 322 3.10 -14.45 24.51
C VAL A 322 3.40 -15.23 23.24
N GLY A 323 4.03 -14.58 22.27
CA GLY A 323 4.49 -15.24 21.05
C GLY A 323 5.83 -15.96 21.24
N ALA A 324 6.15 -16.85 20.33
CA ALA A 324 7.42 -17.55 20.26
C ALA A 324 7.94 -17.48 18.82
N GLY A 325 9.25 -17.34 18.66
CA GLY A 325 9.86 -17.35 17.33
C GLY A 325 9.72 -18.71 16.67
N GLU A 326 9.24 -18.72 15.44
CA GLU A 326 9.10 -19.88 14.57
C GLU A 326 10.35 -20.06 13.71
N ILE A 327 11.00 -18.94 13.38
CA ILE A 327 12.24 -18.87 12.61
C ILE A 327 13.32 -18.29 13.51
N GLU A 328 14.43 -19.02 13.69
CA GLU A 328 15.59 -18.58 14.46
C GLU A 328 16.86 -18.77 13.63
N PHE A 329 17.63 -17.69 13.46
CA PHE A 329 18.90 -17.74 12.75
C PHE A 329 19.86 -16.65 13.22
N PHE A 330 21.12 -16.78 12.84
CA PHE A 330 22.15 -15.80 13.15
C PHE A 330 22.53 -15.02 11.89
N PHE A 331 22.57 -13.69 12.01
CA PHE A 331 23.06 -12.78 10.98
C PHE A 331 23.62 -11.54 11.67
N GLY A 332 24.92 -11.26 11.47
CA GLY A 332 25.61 -10.14 12.12
C GLY A 332 26.53 -10.53 13.26
N ILE A 333 26.94 -9.57 14.08
CA ILE A 333 27.74 -9.74 15.30
C ILE A 333 27.20 -8.82 16.41
N PRO A 334 27.60 -9.05 17.67
CA PRO A 334 27.23 -8.14 18.75
C PRO A 334 27.67 -6.70 18.51
N GLY A 335 26.72 -5.77 18.58
CA GLY A 335 26.92 -4.34 18.35
C GLY A 335 26.47 -3.84 16.97
N ASP A 336 26.07 -4.73 16.08
CA ASP A 336 25.46 -4.34 14.80
C ASP A 336 24.10 -3.68 14.99
N GLN A 337 23.81 -2.71 14.13
CA GLN A 337 22.45 -2.25 13.92
C GLN A 337 21.79 -3.18 12.90
N VAL A 338 20.56 -3.61 13.21
CA VAL A 338 19.69 -4.38 12.31
C VAL A 338 18.54 -3.51 11.82
N PHE A 339 18.03 -3.82 10.63
CA PHE A 339 16.82 -3.28 10.03
C PHE A 339 16.19 -4.32 9.11
N VAL A 340 15.02 -4.03 8.55
CA VAL A 340 14.16 -4.95 7.79
C VAL A 340 13.83 -4.34 6.44
N GLY A 341 13.63 -5.19 5.43
CA GLY A 341 13.08 -4.82 4.14
C GLY A 341 13.13 -5.95 3.10
N ASP A 342 12.41 -5.77 1.99
CA ASP A 342 12.43 -6.64 0.80
C ASP A 342 13.46 -6.13 -0.24
N TRP A 343 14.70 -6.60 -0.13
CA TRP A 343 15.80 -6.11 -0.96
C TRP A 343 15.79 -6.61 -2.40
N ASP A 344 15.06 -7.69 -2.70
CA ASP A 344 15.01 -8.26 -4.04
C ASP A 344 13.63 -8.24 -4.70
N GLY A 345 12.60 -7.81 -3.97
CA GLY A 345 11.21 -7.73 -4.39
C GLY A 345 10.57 -9.11 -4.48
N ILE A 346 11.11 -10.10 -3.74
CA ILE A 346 10.69 -11.49 -3.84
C ILE A 346 10.67 -12.17 -2.47
N ASN A 347 9.48 -12.66 -2.11
CA ASN A 347 9.22 -13.45 -0.89
C ASN A 347 9.25 -12.65 0.42
N GLY A 348 8.99 -11.34 0.36
CA GLY A 348 8.80 -10.51 1.54
C GLY A 348 10.10 -10.15 2.25
N ASP A 349 9.96 -9.82 3.52
CA ASP A 349 10.99 -9.14 4.28
C ASP A 349 12.13 -10.02 4.78
N SER A 350 13.29 -9.37 4.86
CA SER A 350 14.51 -10.00 5.32
C SER A 350 15.43 -9.00 6.05
N LEU A 351 16.52 -9.50 6.64
CA LEU A 351 17.35 -8.68 7.54
C LEU A 351 18.45 -7.92 6.79
N GLY A 352 18.55 -6.62 7.11
CA GLY A 352 19.69 -5.77 6.82
C GLY A 352 20.54 -5.47 8.06
N ILE A 353 21.84 -5.27 7.88
CA ILE A 353 22.76 -4.81 8.92
C ILE A 353 23.48 -3.55 8.49
N SER A 354 23.51 -2.55 9.38
CA SER A 354 24.41 -1.40 9.28
C SER A 354 25.53 -1.52 10.31
N ARG A 355 26.77 -1.49 9.83
CA ARG A 355 27.98 -1.56 10.67
C ARG A 355 28.97 -0.51 10.21
N ASN A 356 29.08 0.57 10.96
CA ASN A 356 30.01 1.68 10.70
C ASN A 356 29.87 2.30 9.29
N GLY A 357 28.63 2.45 8.79
CA GLY A 357 28.34 2.99 7.45
C GLY A 357 28.48 1.98 6.31
N GLN A 358 28.75 0.71 6.63
CA GLN A 358 28.68 -0.40 5.69
C GLN A 358 27.35 -1.13 5.87
N ILE A 359 26.67 -1.40 4.75
CA ILE A 359 25.40 -2.10 4.66
C ILE A 359 25.64 -3.54 4.21
N PHE A 360 24.93 -4.46 4.85
CA PHE A 360 24.92 -5.89 4.54
C PHE A 360 23.46 -6.34 4.46
N LEU A 361 23.01 -6.74 3.27
CA LEU A 361 21.64 -7.20 3.06
C LEU A 361 21.63 -8.70 2.80
N ARG A 362 20.58 -9.36 3.25
CA ARG A 362 20.41 -10.80 3.08
C ARG A 362 19.00 -11.07 2.61
N ASN A 363 18.85 -11.79 1.50
CA ASN A 363 17.55 -12.02 0.86
C ASN A 363 16.82 -13.27 1.41
N THR A 364 17.31 -13.83 2.52
CA THR A 364 16.70 -15.02 3.13
C THR A 364 16.78 -15.01 4.65
N ASN A 365 15.70 -15.43 5.29
CA ASN A 365 15.60 -15.58 6.74
C ASN A 365 16.28 -16.87 7.25
N SER A 366 17.59 -16.99 6.99
CA SER A 366 18.42 -18.16 7.31
C SER A 366 19.82 -17.75 7.76
N THR A 367 20.62 -18.66 8.33
CA THR A 367 22.01 -18.32 8.69
C THR A 367 22.91 -18.29 7.45
N GLY A 368 23.70 -17.22 7.29
CA GLY A 368 24.70 -17.15 6.23
C GLY A 368 25.38 -15.78 6.09
N PHE A 369 26.11 -15.61 4.99
CA PHE A 369 26.75 -14.34 4.60
C PHE A 369 25.76 -13.42 3.89
N ALA A 370 26.00 -12.10 3.93
CA ALA A 370 25.22 -11.15 3.17
C ALA A 370 25.25 -11.46 1.67
N ASP A 371 24.11 -11.28 1.01
CA ASP A 371 23.96 -11.41 -0.45
C ASP A 371 24.42 -10.13 -1.14
N LEU A 372 24.18 -8.97 -0.49
CA LEU A 372 24.62 -7.65 -0.94
C LEU A 372 25.46 -6.96 0.14
N GLU A 373 26.50 -6.23 -0.28
CA GLU A 373 27.41 -5.51 0.61
C GLU A 373 27.88 -4.21 -0.06
N PHE A 374 27.63 -3.07 0.57
CA PHE A 374 28.00 -1.76 0.04
C PHE A 374 28.13 -0.73 1.16
N TRP A 375 28.54 0.50 0.84
CA TRP A 375 28.71 1.60 1.78
C TRP A 375 27.65 2.67 1.55
N PHE A 376 26.94 3.02 2.62
CA PHE A 376 25.95 4.09 2.59
C PHE A 376 25.79 4.70 3.99
N GLY A 377 25.79 6.04 4.06
CA GLY A 377 25.69 6.78 5.32
C GLY A 377 26.99 6.85 6.14
N LEU A 378 26.86 7.39 7.36
CA LEU A 378 27.94 7.53 8.33
C LEU A 378 27.83 6.46 9.43
N PRO A 379 28.92 6.17 10.17
CA PRO A 379 28.90 5.21 11.27
C PRO A 379 27.89 5.47 12.39
N THR A 380 27.34 6.69 12.49
CA THR A 380 26.38 7.08 13.52
C THR A 380 24.95 7.17 13.00
N ASP A 381 24.74 6.98 11.70
CA ASP A 381 23.40 7.03 11.13
C ASP A 381 22.66 5.71 11.44
N ILE A 382 21.34 5.80 11.55
CA ILE A 382 20.45 4.68 11.84
C ILE A 382 19.83 4.22 10.53
N ALA A 383 20.11 2.99 10.10
CA ALA A 383 19.55 2.40 8.89
C ALA A 383 18.10 1.86 9.04
N PHE A 384 17.34 1.92 7.94
CA PHE A 384 15.97 1.41 7.73
C PHE A 384 15.85 0.87 6.29
N GLY A 385 14.88 -0.01 6.07
CA GLY A 385 14.38 -0.38 4.73
C GLY A 385 12.94 0.11 4.59
N ALA A 386 12.57 0.50 3.38
CA ALA A 386 11.22 0.90 2.97
C ALA A 386 11.19 1.13 1.45
N ASP A 387 10.07 0.89 0.80
CA ASP A 387 9.85 1.14 -0.63
C ASP A 387 9.54 2.63 -0.88
N THR A 388 10.59 3.43 -1.16
CA THR A 388 10.43 4.89 -1.27
C THR A 388 9.97 5.38 -2.63
N ASP A 389 9.90 4.52 -3.65
CA ASP A 389 9.52 4.84 -5.02
C ASP A 389 8.37 3.99 -5.59
N GLY A 390 7.87 3.01 -4.83
CA GLY A 390 6.71 2.19 -5.15
C GLY A 390 7.01 1.07 -6.16
N ASP A 391 8.28 0.65 -6.28
CA ASP A 391 8.69 -0.39 -7.24
C ASP A 391 8.55 -1.83 -6.70
N GLY A 392 8.17 -1.96 -5.43
CA GLY A 392 8.03 -3.23 -4.71
C GLY A 392 9.33 -3.76 -4.13
N LYS A 393 10.42 -2.98 -4.14
CA LYS A 393 11.68 -3.27 -3.45
C LYS A 393 12.02 -2.18 -2.46
N ASP A 394 12.58 -2.59 -1.35
CA ASP A 394 12.98 -1.65 -0.31
C ASP A 394 14.27 -0.92 -0.67
N SER A 395 14.16 0.39 -0.72
CA SER A 395 15.27 1.33 -0.66
C SER A 395 16.01 1.18 0.68
N VAL A 396 17.31 1.52 0.70
CA VAL A 396 18.05 1.64 1.97
C VAL A 396 18.07 3.09 2.42
N ILE A 397 17.55 3.34 3.62
CA ILE A 397 17.48 4.67 4.23
C ILE A 397 18.44 4.76 5.41
N VAL A 398 19.14 5.88 5.56
CA VAL A 398 19.94 6.21 6.76
C VAL A 398 19.47 7.52 7.37
N TYR A 399 19.03 7.46 8.63
CA TYR A 399 18.58 8.60 9.40
C TYR A 399 19.68 9.13 10.32
N ARG A 400 20.04 10.40 10.13
CA ARG A 400 21.02 11.10 10.94
C ARG A 400 20.36 11.82 12.10
N GLN A 401 20.30 11.13 13.23
CA GLN A 401 19.61 11.64 14.42
C GLN A 401 20.17 12.97 14.97
N SER A 402 21.42 13.33 14.65
CA SER A 402 22.03 14.59 15.10
C SER A 402 21.47 15.84 14.43
N ASN A 403 20.86 15.71 13.25
CA ASN A 403 20.32 16.83 12.48
C ASN A 403 18.97 16.53 11.80
N SER A 404 18.38 15.35 12.02
CA SER A 404 17.05 14.96 11.51
C SER A 404 16.93 14.88 9.99
N PHE A 405 18.05 14.62 9.30
CA PHE A 405 18.03 14.29 7.88
C PHE A 405 17.96 12.78 7.69
N ALA A 406 17.10 12.34 6.78
CA ALA A 406 17.15 11.02 6.17
C ALA A 406 17.74 11.12 4.76
N TYR A 407 18.49 10.11 4.38
CA TYR A 407 19.07 9.94 3.05
C TYR A 407 18.71 8.53 2.58
N TYR A 408 18.28 8.36 1.33
CA TYR A 408 17.92 7.06 0.79
C TYR A 408 18.63 6.79 -0.54
N THR A 409 18.74 5.52 -0.87
CA THR A 409 19.29 5.03 -2.13
C THR A 409 18.64 3.72 -2.55
N ASP A 410 18.46 3.56 -3.85
CA ASP A 410 17.98 2.34 -4.50
C ASP A 410 19.15 1.56 -5.13
N ASP A 411 20.33 2.16 -5.14
CA ASP A 411 21.56 1.54 -5.63
C ASP A 411 22.20 0.64 -4.55
N THR A 412 21.86 -0.64 -4.64
CA THR A 412 22.45 -1.71 -3.79
C THR A 412 23.72 -2.32 -4.38
N SER A 413 24.34 -1.68 -5.39
CA SER A 413 25.54 -2.20 -6.05
C SER A 413 26.79 -2.11 -5.17
N GLN A 414 27.75 -3.00 -5.44
CA GLN A 414 29.01 -3.07 -4.70
C GLN A 414 29.81 -1.76 -4.80
N GLY A 415 30.09 -1.14 -3.66
CA GLY A 415 30.89 0.09 -3.61
C GLY A 415 30.34 1.11 -2.62
N VAL A 416 30.47 2.40 -2.95
CA VAL A 416 29.83 3.49 -2.20
C VAL A 416 28.59 3.88 -2.99
N ALA A 417 27.41 3.63 -2.42
CA ALA A 417 26.15 3.99 -3.05
C ALA A 417 25.99 5.52 -3.11
N PRO A 418 25.44 6.05 -4.21
CA PRO A 418 25.02 7.45 -4.28
C PRO A 418 23.89 7.74 -3.29
N THR A 419 23.54 9.02 -3.16
CA THR A 419 22.29 9.42 -2.48
C THR A 419 21.31 9.81 -3.57
N ASP A 420 20.23 9.05 -3.70
CA ASP A 420 19.20 9.28 -4.71
C ASP A 420 18.21 10.34 -4.23
N GLY A 421 17.93 10.38 -2.92
CA GLY A 421 17.21 11.48 -2.30
C GLY A 421 17.55 11.73 -0.84
N GLN A 422 17.06 12.87 -0.34
CA GLN A 422 17.21 13.28 1.05
C GLN A 422 16.02 14.13 1.49
N LEU A 423 15.66 14.02 2.76
CA LEU A 423 14.60 14.80 3.37
C LEU A 423 14.94 15.16 4.81
N PHE A 424 14.27 16.18 5.32
CA PHE A 424 14.30 16.56 6.72
C PHE A 424 12.92 16.36 7.32
N PHE A 425 12.84 15.63 8.44
CA PHE A 425 11.59 15.43 9.16
C PHE A 425 11.83 15.26 10.66
N GLY A 426 11.07 16.00 11.48
CA GLY A 426 11.19 15.98 12.93
C GLY A 426 12.27 16.91 13.50
N ILE A 427 12.71 16.62 14.72
CA ILE A 427 13.78 17.33 15.44
C ILE A 427 14.77 16.35 16.09
N PRO A 428 16.00 16.80 16.44
CA PRO A 428 16.97 15.92 17.08
C PRO A 428 16.43 15.27 18.35
N GLY A 429 16.52 13.94 18.42
CA GLY A 429 16.01 13.13 19.52
C GLY A 429 14.67 12.43 19.24
N ASP A 430 13.98 12.80 18.16
CA ASP A 430 12.85 11.99 17.67
C ASP A 430 13.35 10.62 17.18
N GLN A 431 12.50 9.60 17.29
CA GLN A 431 12.73 8.26 16.74
C GLN A 431 12.09 8.19 15.36
N PHE A 432 12.84 7.77 14.35
CA PHE A 432 12.39 7.70 12.95
C PHE A 432 11.81 6.32 12.63
N VAL A 433 10.87 6.28 11.70
CA VAL A 433 10.25 5.08 11.14
C VAL A 433 9.79 5.39 9.71
N MET A 434 9.64 4.38 8.87
CA MET A 434 9.09 4.49 7.50
C MET A 434 7.88 3.56 7.40
N GLY A 435 6.92 3.91 6.57
CA GLY A 435 5.74 3.10 6.28
C GLY A 435 4.80 3.81 5.32
N ASP A 436 3.94 3.06 4.66
CA ASP A 436 2.87 3.55 3.79
C ASP A 436 1.66 4.00 4.63
N TRP A 437 1.65 5.26 5.06
CA TRP A 437 0.61 5.73 6.00
C TRP A 437 -0.75 5.99 5.36
N ASP A 438 -0.84 6.06 4.03
CA ASP A 438 -2.07 6.36 3.29
C ASP A 438 -2.44 5.34 2.20
N GLY A 439 -1.75 4.20 2.18
CA GLY A 439 -2.10 3.03 1.39
C GLY A 439 -1.83 3.21 -0.10
N ASP A 440 -0.91 4.10 -0.48
CA ASP A 440 -0.59 4.39 -1.87
C ASP A 440 0.52 3.50 -2.46
N GLY A 441 1.09 2.63 -1.62
CA GLY A 441 2.19 1.72 -1.94
C GLY A 441 3.58 2.35 -1.82
N ILE A 442 3.69 3.59 -1.35
CA ILE A 442 4.97 4.27 -1.16
C ILE A 442 5.21 4.51 0.34
N ASP A 443 6.32 3.97 0.84
CA ASP A 443 6.73 4.20 2.21
C ASP A 443 7.26 5.62 2.40
N THR A 444 6.73 6.29 3.41
CA THR A 444 6.99 7.70 3.68
C THR A 444 7.36 7.95 5.14
N PRO A 445 7.93 9.12 5.49
CA PRO A 445 8.57 9.31 6.79
C PRO A 445 7.59 9.45 7.96
N GLY A 446 7.84 8.70 9.02
CA GLY A 446 7.22 8.85 10.33
C GLY A 446 8.22 9.21 11.43
N ILE A 447 7.76 9.91 12.47
CA ILE A 447 8.53 10.08 13.71
C ILE A 447 7.70 9.83 14.96
N PHE A 448 8.33 9.22 15.98
CA PHE A 448 7.83 9.18 17.33
C PHE A 448 8.62 10.13 18.24
N ARG A 449 7.94 11.17 18.73
CA ARG A 449 8.46 12.11 19.71
C ARG A 449 8.15 11.64 21.12
N GLY A 450 9.10 10.95 21.74
CA GLY A 450 8.93 10.40 23.10
C GLY A 450 8.61 11.46 24.17
N SER A 451 9.15 12.68 24.05
CA SER A 451 8.92 13.75 25.04
C SER A 451 7.45 14.18 25.18
N THR A 452 6.67 14.06 24.11
CA THR A 452 5.23 14.36 24.08
C THR A 452 4.37 13.12 23.82
N SER A 453 5.00 11.96 23.60
CA SER A 453 4.34 10.72 23.13
C SER A 453 3.46 11.02 21.92
N THR A 454 4.02 11.75 20.94
CA THR A 454 3.32 12.16 19.73
C THR A 454 3.96 11.50 18.53
N ILE A 455 3.14 10.89 17.70
CA ILE A 455 3.49 10.35 16.39
C ILE A 455 3.15 11.42 15.36
N TYR A 456 4.04 11.62 14.41
CA TYR A 456 3.84 12.50 13.27
C TYR A 456 4.16 11.71 12.00
N LEU A 457 3.23 11.71 11.06
CA LEU A 457 3.33 10.98 9.79
C LEU A 457 3.30 11.99 8.65
N ARG A 458 4.02 11.68 7.59
CA ARG A 458 4.09 12.48 6.38
C ARG A 458 3.89 11.54 5.20
N ASN A 459 3.04 11.92 4.25
CA ASN A 459 2.65 11.09 3.11
C ASN A 459 3.43 11.47 1.84
N SER A 460 4.68 11.91 2.02
CA SER A 460 5.54 12.30 0.90
C SER A 460 7.02 12.28 1.27
N ASN A 461 7.86 11.80 0.35
CA ASN A 461 9.31 11.73 0.49
C ASN A 461 10.02 13.08 0.20
N ASP A 462 9.47 14.18 0.75
CA ASP A 462 10.04 15.53 0.68
C ASP A 462 10.08 16.19 2.08
N THR A 463 10.73 17.35 2.17
CA THR A 463 10.84 18.08 3.45
C THR A 463 9.59 18.90 3.73
N GLY A 464 8.92 18.65 4.86
CA GLY A 464 7.74 19.41 5.24
C GLY A 464 7.21 19.14 6.65
N ASN A 465 6.02 19.67 6.91
CA ASN A 465 5.28 19.43 8.17
C ASN A 465 4.52 18.11 8.05
N ALA A 466 4.28 17.45 9.18
CA ALA A 466 3.46 16.24 9.20
C ALA A 466 2.05 16.49 8.65
N ASP A 467 1.55 15.52 7.89
CA ASP A 467 0.19 15.49 7.33
C ASP A 467 -0.79 14.95 8.38
N GLU A 468 -0.35 13.96 9.17
CA GLU A 468 -1.07 13.46 10.33
C GLU A 468 -0.25 13.58 11.63
N SER A 469 -0.93 13.78 12.75
CA SER A 469 -0.32 13.54 14.06
C SER A 469 -1.33 13.13 15.12
N TYR A 470 -0.89 12.28 16.04
CA TYR A 470 -1.68 11.86 17.19
C TYR A 470 -0.78 11.50 18.39
N SER A 471 -1.34 11.56 19.61
CA SER A 471 -0.61 11.20 20.82
C SER A 471 -1.02 9.84 21.35
N TRP A 472 -0.05 8.94 21.46
CA TRP A 472 -0.26 7.56 21.91
C TRP A 472 1.08 6.95 22.38
N GLY A 473 0.98 5.97 23.29
CA GLY A 473 2.13 5.27 23.86
C GLY A 473 2.87 5.98 24.99
N GLY A 474 3.98 5.36 25.41
CA GLY A 474 4.85 5.83 26.48
C GLY A 474 6.13 6.49 25.96
N SER A 475 6.66 7.45 26.72
CA SER A 475 7.78 8.31 26.28
C SER A 475 9.09 7.61 25.95
N THR A 476 9.25 6.34 26.34
CA THR A 476 10.45 5.52 26.10
C THR A 476 10.17 4.32 25.19
N TRP A 477 9.00 4.27 24.57
CA TRP A 477 8.63 3.18 23.66
C TRP A 477 9.35 3.36 22.33
N ARG A 478 9.56 2.26 21.62
CA ARG A 478 10.22 2.23 20.31
C ARG A 478 9.18 2.04 19.22
N PRO A 479 9.17 2.87 18.16
CA PRO A 479 8.34 2.62 17.00
C PRO A 479 8.96 1.55 16.09
N VAL A 480 8.09 0.76 15.50
CA VAL A 480 8.28 0.03 14.25
C VAL A 480 7.01 0.28 13.41
N ALA A 481 7.03 -0.07 12.13
CA ALA A 481 5.90 0.08 11.24
C ALA A 481 5.78 -1.14 10.34
N GLY A 482 4.65 -1.24 9.67
CA GLY A 482 4.19 -2.41 8.94
C GLY A 482 2.69 -2.62 9.17
N ARG A 483 2.12 -3.49 8.37
CA ARG A 483 0.69 -3.80 8.32
C ARG A 483 0.36 -5.08 9.08
N SER A 484 -0.35 -4.99 10.20
CA SER A 484 -0.67 -6.17 11.03
C SER A 484 -2.01 -6.85 10.71
N THR A 485 -2.86 -6.25 9.88
CA THR A 485 -4.20 -6.77 9.56
C THR A 485 -4.48 -6.70 8.08
N ARG A 486 -5.23 -7.69 7.59
CA ARG A 486 -5.79 -7.66 6.23
C ARG A 486 -6.79 -6.54 6.16
#